data_AF-A0A3R7V342-F1
#
_entry.id   AF-A0A3R7V342-F1
#
_cell.length_a   1.000
_cell.length_b   1.000
_cell.length_c   1.000
_cell.angle_alpha   90.00
_cell.angle_beta   90.00
_cell.angle_gamma   90.00
#
_symmetry.space_group_name_H-M   'P 1'
#
loop_
_entity.id
_entity.type
_entity.pdbx_description
1 polymer ?
#
loop_
_entity_poly.entity_id
_entity_poly.type
_entity_poly.pdbx_seq_one_letter_code
_entity_poly.pdbx_strand_id
1 'polypeptide(L)'
;MNDTERAEHIKKAIEQKLNELSEYCDSVQILASWNGMDEPDNTHSAFRGFGNWYARVGMVNRFAEEENAKIQNQVWDESDDCSD
;
A
#
# COMPACT_ATOMS: atom_id res chain seq x y z
N MET A 1 10.81 -16.47 -24.91
CA MET A 1 9.85 -15.54 -24.29
C MET A 1 10.54 -14.20 -24.21
N ASN A 2 10.03 -13.19 -24.90
CA ASN A 2 10.55 -11.82 -24.80
C ASN A 2 10.06 -11.16 -23.49
N ASP A 3 10.60 -9.99 -23.14
CA ASP A 3 10.29 -9.33 -21.87
C ASP A 3 8.82 -8.92 -21.75
N THR A 4 8.17 -8.55 -22.85
CA THR A 4 6.74 -8.25 -22.90
C THR A 4 5.87 -9.48 -22.61
N GLU A 5 6.19 -10.62 -23.24
CA GLU A 5 5.51 -11.89 -23.00
C GLU A 5 5.72 -12.37 -21.56
N ARG A 6 6.91 -12.12 -21.00
CA ARG A 6 7.23 -12.44 -19.61
C ARG A 6 6.44 -11.57 -18.63
N ALA A 7 6.32 -10.27 -18.89
CA ALA A 7 5.55 -9.34 -18.07
C ALA A 7 4.06 -9.72 -18.06
N GLU A 8 3.49 -10.02 -19.23
CA GLU A 8 2.11 -10.49 -19.36
C GLU A 8 1.88 -11.83 -18.66
N HIS A 9 2.85 -12.76 -18.74
CA HIS A 9 2.77 -14.03 -18.03
C HIS A 9 2.77 -13.84 -16.51
N ILE A 10 3.64 -12.97 -15.97
CA ILE A 10 3.70 -12.65 -14.54
C ILE A 10 2.38 -12.03 -14.08
N LYS A 11 1.87 -11.05 -14.82
CA LYS A 11 0.60 -10.40 -14.53
C LYS A 11 -0.55 -11.40 -14.45
N LYS A 12 -0.69 -12.28 -15.45
CA LYS A 12 -1.72 -13.32 -15.45
C LYS A 12 -1.60 -14.29 -14.28
N ALA A 13 -0.38 -14.72 -13.95
CA ALA A 13 -0.14 -15.63 -12.83
C ALA A 13 -0.57 -14.98 -11.50
N ILE A 14 -0.25 -13.70 -11.31
CA ILE A 14 -0.64 -12.94 -10.12
C ILE A 14 -2.15 -12.76 -10.05
N GLU A 15 -2.80 -12.35 -11.14
CA GLU A 15 -4.26 -12.19 -11.20
C GLU A 15 -5.00 -13.50 -10.90
N GLN A 16 -4.51 -14.62 -11.44
CA GLN A 16 -5.07 -15.93 -11.17
C GLN A 16 -4.98 -16.30 -9.68
N LYS A 17 -3.80 -16.09 -9.07
CA LYS A 17 -3.62 -16.37 -7.63
C LYS A 17 -4.44 -15.46 -6.74
N LEU A 18 -4.58 -14.19 -7.10
CA LEU A 18 -5.45 -13.27 -6.39
C LEU A 18 -6.92 -13.70 -6.46
N ASN A 19 -7.38 -14.21 -7.61
CA ASN A 19 -8.73 -14.76 -7.73
C ASN A 19 -8.91 -16.01 -6.86
N GLU A 20 -7.99 -16.98 -6.93
CA GLU A 20 -8.03 -18.19 -6.11
C GLU A 20 -8.07 -17.85 -4.61
N LEU A 21 -7.21 -16.94 -4.16
CA LEU A 21 -7.18 -16.52 -2.76
C LEU A 21 -8.46 -15.79 -2.34
N SER A 22 -9.07 -15.01 -3.24
CA SER A 22 -10.32 -14.30 -2.94
C SER A 22 -11.52 -15.21 -2.67
N GLU A 23 -11.49 -16.46 -3.14
CA GLU A 23 -12.52 -17.45 -2.82
C GLU A 23 -12.49 -17.88 -1.35
N TYR A 24 -11.32 -17.77 -0.69
CA TYR A 24 -11.12 -18.19 0.71
C TYR A 24 -10.91 -17.02 1.68
N CYS A 25 -10.71 -15.81 1.14
CA CYS A 25 -10.34 -14.60 1.88
C CYS A 25 -11.39 -13.50 1.63
N ASP A 26 -12.64 -13.79 1.98
CA ASP A 26 -13.79 -12.90 1.81
C ASP A 26 -13.72 -11.62 2.67
N SER A 27 -13.09 -11.72 3.83
CA SER A 27 -13.08 -10.68 4.87
C SER A 27 -11.81 -9.81 4.85
N VAL A 28 -10.83 -10.14 4.00
CA VAL A 28 -9.53 -9.46 3.94
C VAL A 28 -9.26 -8.97 2.52
N GLN A 29 -8.51 -7.87 2.40
CA GLN A 29 -8.03 -7.41 1.10
C GLN A 29 -6.61 -7.94 0.87
N ILE A 30 -6.41 -8.54 -0.28
CA ILE A 30 -5.13 -9.09 -0.71
C ILE A 30 -4.54 -8.13 -1.74
N LEU A 31 -3.31 -7.68 -1.49
CA LEU A 31 -2.53 -6.84 -2.39
C LEU A 31 -1.32 -7.63 -2.86
N ALA A 32 -1.06 -7.61 -4.17
CA ALA A 32 0.17 -8.09 -4.75
C ALA A 32 0.86 -6.94 -5.50
N SER A 33 2.15 -6.76 -5.28
CA SER A 33 3.00 -5.82 -5.99
C SER A 33 4.20 -6.53 -6.60
N TRP A 34 4.62 -6.09 -7.77
CA TRP A 34 5.79 -6.62 -8.46
C TRP A 34 6.45 -5.52 -9.29
N ASN A 35 7.76 -5.66 -9.47
CA ASN A 35 8.52 -4.71 -10.29
C ASN A 35 8.24 -4.96 -11.77
N GLY A 36 8.12 -3.87 -12.53
CA GLY A 36 8.13 -3.87 -13.98
C GLY A 36 9.44 -4.44 -14.50
N MET A 37 9.35 -5.22 -15.58
CA MET A 37 10.53 -5.78 -16.25
C MET A 37 11.12 -4.79 -17.26
N ASP A 38 10.27 -3.88 -17.71
CA ASP A 38 10.46 -2.85 -18.72
C ASP A 38 11.09 -1.58 -18.11
N GLU A 39 10.67 -1.18 -16.91
CA GLU A 39 11.27 -0.08 -16.15
C GLU A 39 11.43 -0.46 -14.67
N PRO A 40 12.65 -0.47 -14.12
CA PRO A 40 12.91 -0.91 -12.75
C PRO A 40 12.23 -0.04 -11.67
N ASP A 41 11.83 1.18 -12.02
CA ASP A 41 11.11 2.10 -11.13
C ASP A 41 9.57 2.00 -11.27
N ASN A 42 9.08 1.15 -12.17
CA ASN A 42 7.65 0.98 -12.41
C ASN A 42 7.12 -0.17 -11.55
N THR A 43 6.48 0.15 -10.42
CA THR A 43 5.85 -0.86 -9.56
C THR A 43 4.41 -1.10 -10.01
N HIS A 44 4.11 -2.33 -10.43
CA HIS A 44 2.74 -2.75 -10.69
C HIS A 44 2.08 -3.24 -9.41
N SER A 45 0.76 -3.10 -9.34
CA SER A 45 -0.02 -3.69 -8.25
C SER A 45 -1.38 -4.19 -8.74
N ALA A 46 -1.88 -5.22 -8.07
CA ALA A 46 -3.22 -5.75 -8.24
C ALA A 46 -3.79 -6.13 -6.87
N PHE A 47 -5.11 -6.03 -6.72
CA PHE A 47 -5.79 -6.37 -5.48
C PHE A 47 -7.12 -7.10 -5.71
N ARG A 48 -7.49 -7.93 -4.73
CA ARG A 48 -8.79 -8.62 -4.62
C ARG A 48 -9.26 -8.64 -3.18
N GLY A 49 -10.55 -8.89 -3.00
CA GLY A 49 -11.21 -8.93 -1.68
C GLY A 49 -11.87 -7.60 -1.30
N PHE A 50 -12.88 -7.69 -0.44
CA PHE A 50 -13.69 -6.57 0.07
C PHE A 50 -13.20 -6.06 1.43
N GLY A 51 -11.91 -6.28 1.74
CA GLY A 51 -11.29 -5.97 3.03
C GLY A 51 -11.68 -4.57 3.52
N ASN A 52 -12.53 -4.62 4.55
CA ASN A 52 -13.29 -3.56 5.17
C ASN A 52 -12.73 -2.14 4.94
N TRP A 53 -13.42 -1.35 4.12
CA TRP A 53 -13.16 0.09 3.93
C TRP A 53 -12.95 0.82 5.28
N TYR A 54 -13.68 0.41 6.33
CA TYR A 54 -13.55 0.97 7.68
C TYR A 54 -12.18 0.73 8.34
N ALA A 55 -11.49 -0.38 8.06
CA ALA A 55 -10.14 -0.62 8.55
C ALA A 55 -9.12 0.31 7.86
N ARG A 56 -9.33 0.61 6.58
CA ARG A 56 -8.50 1.57 5.81
C ARG A 56 -8.73 2.99 6.27
N VAL A 57 -9.98 3.42 6.46
CA VAL A 57 -10.30 4.74 7.03
C VAL A 57 -9.74 4.86 8.44
N GLY A 58 -9.87 3.81 9.27
CA GLY A 58 -9.30 3.79 10.61
C GLY A 58 -7.78 3.93 10.63
N MET A 59 -7.06 3.24 9.74
CA MET A 59 -5.60 3.37 9.62
C MET A 59 -5.18 4.72 9.03
N VAL A 60 -5.91 5.26 8.06
CA VAL A 60 -5.65 6.60 7.50
C VAL A 60 -5.85 7.68 8.56
N ASN A 61 -6.92 7.61 9.34
CA ASN A 61 -7.16 8.56 10.42
C ASN A 61 -6.06 8.47 11.49
N ARG A 62 -5.66 7.26 11.87
CA ARG A 62 -4.58 7.06 12.84
C ARG A 62 -3.23 7.57 12.35
N PHE A 63 -2.95 7.39 11.06
CA PHE A 63 -1.75 7.94 10.43
C PHE A 63 -1.77 9.48 10.40
N ALA A 64 -2.92 10.08 10.04
CA ALA A 64 -3.09 11.53 10.06
C ALA A 64 -2.99 12.13 11.48
N GLU A 65 -3.50 11.41 12.49
CA GLU A 65 -3.34 11.79 13.90
C GLU A 65 -1.87 11.70 14.34
N GLU A 66 -1.15 10.65 13.95
CA GLU A 66 0.28 10.49 14.24
C GLU A 66 1.16 11.54 13.55
N GLU A 67 0.84 11.93 12.31
CA GLU A 67 1.54 13.04 11.63
C GLU A 67 1.25 14.39 12.27
N ASN A 68 -0.02 14.68 12.61
CA ASN A 68 -0.37 15.91 13.32
C ASN A 68 0.28 15.99 14.71
N ALA A 69 0.35 14.88 15.43
CA ALA A 69 1.03 14.80 16.72
C ALA A 69 2.55 15.06 16.59
N LYS A 70 3.19 14.58 15.52
CA LYS A 70 4.61 14.86 15.24
C LYS A 70 4.84 16.33 14.91
N ILE A 71 3.97 16.94 14.11
CA ILE A 71 4.02 18.37 13.79
C ILE A 71 3.84 19.22 15.05
N GLN A 72 2.89 18.87 15.91
CA GLN A 72 2.70 19.57 17.18
C GLN A 72 3.92 19.44 18.09
N ASN A 73 4.49 18.25 18.26
CA ASN A 73 5.67 18.08 19.12
C ASN A 73 6.90 18.86 18.61
N GLN A 74 7.11 18.98 17.30
CA GLN A 74 8.18 19.83 16.76
C GLN A 74 7.96 21.32 17.03
N VAL A 75 6.71 21.80 16.94
CA VAL A 75 6.37 23.20 17.23
C VAL A 75 6.57 23.52 18.72
N TRP A 76 6.30 22.58 19.63
CA TRP A 76 6.53 22.77 21.06
C TRP A 76 8.03 22.78 21.41
N ASP A 77 8.84 21.87 20.85
CA ASP A 77 10.30 21.84 21.07
C ASP A 77 11.00 23.10 20.54
N GLU A 78 10.56 23.68 19.41
CA GLU A 78 11.13 24.92 18.86
C GLU A 78 10.68 26.19 19.60
N SER A 79 9.58 26.12 20.36
CA SER A 79 9.04 27.26 21.10
C SER A 79 9.65 27.46 22.49
N ASP A 80 10.28 26.43 23.06
CA ASP A 80 10.93 26.48 24.37
C ASP A 80 12.37 27.03 24.31
N ASP A 81 12.96 27.15 23.11
CA ASP A 81 14.34 27.65 22.90
C ASP A 81 14.43 29.19 22.70
N CYS A 82 13.33 29.92 22.83
CA CYS A 82 13.29 31.39 22.75
C CYS A 82 13.27 32.07 24.14
N SER A 83 14.21 31.71 25.02
CA SER A 83 14.46 32.45 26.27
C SER A 83 15.94 32.77 26.46
N ASP A 84 16.40 33.81 25.76
CA ASP A 84 17.57 34.63 26.10
C ASP A 84 17.18 36.12 26.09
#